data_AF-A0AAE0V0U8-F1
#
_entry.id   AF-A0AAE0V0U8-F1
#
_cell.length_a   1.000
_cell.length_b   1.000
_cell.length_c   1.000
_cell.angle_alpha   90.00
_cell.angle_beta   90.00
_cell.angle_gamma   90.00
#
_symmetry.space_group_name_H-M   'P 1'
#
loop_
_entity.id
_entity.type
_entity.pdbx_description
1 polymer ?
#
loop_
_entity_poly.entity_id
_entity_poly.type
_entity_poly.pdbx_seq_one_letter_code
_entity_poly.pdbx_strand_id
1 'polypeptide(L)'
;MLNVVSGYAPQVGCELEETERFWSELDEVMESIPTGERVVIGADFNGHVGEGNTGDEEVMAKFVVKERNFEGQMVVDFAKRMDMAVVNTYFQKKEEHRVTYKSGEEEVKDRDEVRKALKRMKSGKAVGPDDIPVEVWKCLGEAAVEFLTSLFNRVLESERMPEEWRISVLVPIFKNKGDVQSCSNYREIKLMSHTMKLWERIVEARLRKVVEICEQQYGFMPRKSTTDAIFALRILLEKYRDGQRELHCVFVDLEKAYDRVPREELWYCMRKSGVVEK
;
A
#
# COMPACT_ATOMS: atom_id res chain seq x y z
N MET A 1 8.35 14.41 -27.52
CA MET A 1 9.00 13.96 -26.27
C MET A 1 7.91 13.73 -25.20
N LEU A 2 8.16 12.92 -24.17
CA LEU A 2 7.22 12.73 -23.05
C LEU A 2 7.84 13.32 -21.78
N ASN A 3 7.26 14.38 -21.25
CA ASN A 3 7.71 15.02 -20.01
C ASN A 3 6.94 14.44 -18.83
N VAL A 4 7.67 14.07 -17.78
CA VAL A 4 7.07 13.61 -16.53
C VAL A 4 7.39 14.65 -15.47
N VAL A 5 6.35 15.27 -14.95
CA VAL A 5 6.46 16.22 -13.84
C VAL A 5 6.03 15.49 -12.57
N SER A 6 6.88 15.52 -11.56
CA SER A 6 6.56 14.97 -10.25
C SER A 6 6.65 16.06 -9.21
N GLY A 7 5.66 16.10 -8.32
CA GLY A 7 5.55 17.10 -7.28
C GLY A 7 4.87 16.52 -6.06
N TYR A 8 5.13 17.14 -4.92
CA TYR A 8 4.43 16.86 -3.67
C TYR A 8 3.72 18.13 -3.26
N ALA A 9 2.40 18.16 -3.44
CA ALA A 9 1.64 19.31 -3.01
C ALA A 9 1.68 19.44 -1.48
N PRO A 10 1.55 20.66 -0.96
CA PRO A 10 1.35 20.88 0.47
C PRO A 10 0.19 20.05 1.04
N GLN A 11 0.21 19.79 2.35
CA GLN A 11 -0.89 19.07 3.01
C GLN A 11 -2.18 19.91 2.97
N VAL A 12 -3.33 19.24 2.93
CA VAL A 12 -4.65 19.89 3.09
C VAL A 12 -4.65 20.77 4.35
N GLY A 13 -5.05 22.03 4.20
CA GLY A 13 -5.11 23.01 5.29
C GLY A 13 -3.79 23.66 5.71
N CYS A 14 -2.74 23.56 4.89
CA CYS A 14 -1.53 24.39 5.06
C CYS A 14 -1.80 25.88 4.77
N GLU A 15 -0.81 26.74 5.03
CA GLU A 15 -0.93 28.16 4.73
C GLU A 15 -1.17 28.40 3.24
N LEU A 16 -2.07 29.33 2.91
CA LEU A 16 -2.44 29.64 1.52
C LEU A 16 -1.20 30.01 0.68
N GLU A 17 -0.24 30.71 1.28
CA GLU A 17 1.01 31.10 0.62
C GLU A 17 1.85 29.88 0.17
N GLU A 18 1.88 28.80 0.96
CA GLU A 18 2.57 27.56 0.56
C GLU A 18 1.85 26.86 -0.60
N THR A 19 0.51 26.87 -0.58
CA THR A 19 -0.31 26.32 -1.66
C THR A 19 -0.12 27.12 -2.94
N GLU A 20 -0.19 28.45 -2.88
CA GLU A 20 0.01 29.34 -4.02
C GLU A 20 1.41 29.20 -4.60
N ARG A 21 2.45 29.13 -3.76
CA ARG A 21 3.83 28.91 -4.21
C ARG A 21 3.97 27.60 -4.98
N PHE A 22 3.40 26.50 -4.47
CA PHE A 22 3.45 25.22 -5.17
C PHE A 22 2.81 25.28 -6.56
N TRP A 23 1.63 25.90 -6.68
CA TRP A 23 0.94 26.02 -7.96
C TRP A 23 1.67 26.95 -8.93
N SER A 24 2.27 28.04 -8.44
CA SER A 24 3.10 28.94 -9.25
C SER A 24 4.35 28.21 -9.78
N GLU A 25 5.05 27.45 -8.94
CA GLU A 25 6.21 26.65 -9.36
C GLU A 25 5.81 25.58 -10.39
N LEU A 26 4.64 24.95 -10.20
CA LEU A 26 4.13 23.96 -11.16
C LEU A 26 3.78 24.60 -12.50
N ASP A 27 3.15 25.78 -12.49
CA ASP A 27 2.85 26.55 -13.71
C ASP A 27 4.15 26.91 -14.46
N GLU A 28 5.18 27.42 -13.76
CA GLU A 28 6.49 27.72 -14.37
C GLU A 28 7.14 26.48 -15.01
N VAL A 29 7.06 25.32 -14.35
CA VAL A 29 7.57 24.06 -14.92
C VAL A 29 6.79 23.70 -16.18
N MET A 30 5.47 23.83 -16.18
CA MET A 30 4.65 23.54 -17.36
C MET A 30 4.93 24.49 -18.52
N GLU A 31 5.09 25.79 -18.24
CA GLU A 31 5.44 26.80 -19.26
C GLU A 31 6.81 26.58 -19.88
N SER A 32 7.74 25.96 -19.14
CA SER A 32 9.06 25.60 -19.66
C SER A 32 9.03 24.44 -20.67
N ILE A 33 7.93 23.67 -20.73
CA ILE A 33 7.79 22.52 -21.61
C ILE A 33 7.32 22.99 -23.01
N PRO A 34 8.04 22.64 -24.09
CA PRO A 34 7.65 23.02 -25.45
C PRO A 34 6.24 22.55 -25.84
N THR A 35 5.50 23.43 -26.51
CA THR A 35 4.16 23.14 -27.02
C THR A 35 4.18 21.96 -28.01
N GLY A 36 3.30 20.97 -27.80
CA GLY A 36 3.21 19.77 -28.64
C GLY A 36 3.93 18.54 -28.07
N GLU A 37 4.63 18.68 -26.95
CA GLU A 37 5.15 17.54 -26.19
C GLU A 37 4.10 16.97 -25.25
N ARG A 38 4.15 15.65 -25.00
CA ARG A 38 3.19 15.00 -24.10
C ARG A 38 3.66 15.20 -22.67
N VAL A 39 2.75 15.51 -21.75
CA VAL A 39 3.07 15.68 -20.33
C VAL A 39 2.23 14.74 -19.48
N VAL A 40 2.87 14.08 -18.50
CA VAL A 40 2.22 13.30 -17.47
C VAL A 40 2.66 13.83 -16.11
N ILE A 41 1.70 14.18 -15.26
CA ILE A 41 1.99 14.66 -13.91
C ILE A 41 1.68 13.54 -12.91
N GLY A 42 2.73 13.03 -12.27
CA GLY A 42 2.65 12.05 -11.19
C GLY A 42 2.95 12.75 -9.87
N ALA A 43 1.93 13.36 -9.26
CA ALA A 43 2.08 14.14 -8.05
C ALA A 43 1.01 13.76 -7.00
N ASP A 44 1.42 13.81 -5.74
CA ASP A 44 0.50 13.70 -4.61
C ASP A 44 -0.07 15.08 -4.32
N PHE A 45 -1.21 15.38 -4.95
CA PHE A 45 -1.87 16.67 -4.84
C PHE A 45 -2.68 16.86 -3.56
N ASN A 46 -2.83 15.82 -2.72
CA ASN A 46 -3.70 15.83 -1.54
C ASN A 46 -5.16 16.30 -1.81
N GLY A 47 -5.59 16.31 -3.07
CA GLY A 47 -6.91 16.78 -3.53
C GLY A 47 -7.89 15.65 -3.80
N HIS A 48 -9.11 15.78 -3.29
CA HIS A 48 -10.27 14.99 -3.65
C HIS A 48 -11.09 15.77 -4.68
N VAL A 49 -11.18 15.28 -5.92
CA VAL A 49 -11.80 16.02 -7.04
C VAL A 49 -13.33 15.90 -7.14
N GLY A 50 -14.00 15.19 -6.23
CA GLY A 50 -15.47 15.13 -6.17
C GLY A 50 -16.11 13.96 -6.91
N GLU A 51 -17.26 13.48 -6.43
CA GLU A 51 -18.17 12.57 -7.12
C GLU A 51 -19.05 13.37 -8.09
N GLY A 52 -18.86 13.12 -9.39
CA GLY A 52 -19.54 13.84 -10.47
C GLY A 52 -18.61 14.76 -11.26
N ASN A 53 -18.92 14.93 -12.55
CA ASN A 53 -18.13 15.74 -13.47
C ASN A 53 -18.95 16.85 -14.16
N THR A 54 -20.12 17.20 -13.61
CA THR A 54 -21.00 18.22 -14.20
C THR A 54 -20.29 19.57 -14.26
N GLY A 55 -20.00 20.06 -15.47
CA GLY A 55 -19.22 21.29 -15.72
C GLY A 55 -17.70 21.09 -15.80
N ASP A 56 -17.21 19.86 -15.63
CA ASP A 56 -15.79 19.46 -15.68
C ASP A 56 -15.58 18.25 -16.61
N GLU A 57 -16.54 17.96 -17.50
CA GLU A 57 -16.59 16.73 -18.30
C GLU A 57 -15.38 16.55 -19.23
N GLU A 58 -14.74 17.67 -19.59
CA GLU A 58 -13.56 17.73 -20.45
C GLU A 58 -12.30 17.23 -19.76
N VAL A 59 -12.23 17.36 -18.42
CA VAL A 59 -11.02 17.07 -17.63
C VAL A 59 -11.18 15.88 -16.69
N MET A 60 -12.40 15.46 -16.38
CA MET A 60 -12.64 14.35 -15.46
C MET A 60 -13.85 13.47 -15.85
N ALA A 61 -13.75 12.20 -15.50
CA ALA A 61 -14.83 11.22 -15.61
C ALA A 61 -15.60 11.07 -14.29
N LYS A 62 -16.72 10.32 -14.35
CA LYS A 62 -17.74 10.24 -13.30
C LYS A 62 -17.38 9.33 -12.12
N PHE A 63 -16.19 8.71 -12.10
CA PHE A 63 -15.90 7.60 -11.20
C PHE A 63 -15.01 8.02 -10.02
N VAL A 64 -15.62 8.67 -9.02
CA VAL A 64 -14.99 9.08 -7.76
C VAL A 64 -16.03 8.99 -6.63
N VAL A 65 -15.62 8.64 -5.40
CA VAL A 65 -16.51 8.27 -4.28
C VAL A 65 -16.42 9.26 -3.10
N LYS A 66 -16.06 10.53 -3.34
CA LYS A 66 -15.86 11.52 -2.26
C LYS A 66 -16.21 12.92 -2.73
N GLU A 67 -16.68 13.78 -1.82
CA GLU A 67 -16.91 15.21 -2.07
C GLU A 67 -15.62 15.94 -2.45
N ARG A 68 -15.77 17.02 -3.24
CA ARG A 68 -14.64 17.84 -3.69
C ARG A 68 -14.14 18.72 -2.54
N ASN A 69 -12.83 18.68 -2.26
CA ASN A 69 -12.20 19.65 -1.34
C ASN A 69 -11.54 20.80 -2.13
N PHE A 70 -11.09 21.83 -1.41
CA PHE A 70 -10.44 23.01 -1.99
C PHE A 70 -9.24 22.63 -2.89
N GLU A 71 -8.36 21.76 -2.41
CA GLU A 71 -7.20 21.28 -3.18
C GLU A 71 -7.63 20.49 -4.43
N GLY A 72 -8.71 19.72 -4.33
CA GLY A 72 -9.32 19.05 -5.46
C GLY A 72 -9.87 20.01 -6.51
N GLN A 73 -10.43 21.16 -6.09
CA GLN A 73 -10.83 22.22 -7.01
C GLN A 73 -9.62 22.83 -7.72
N MET A 74 -8.53 23.08 -7.01
CA MET A 74 -7.29 23.59 -7.60
C MET A 74 -6.71 22.64 -8.66
N VAL A 75 -6.77 21.33 -8.41
CA VAL A 75 -6.37 20.30 -9.40
C VAL A 75 -7.25 20.35 -10.64
N VAL A 76 -8.56 20.49 -10.49
CA VAL A 76 -9.52 20.59 -11.60
C VAL A 76 -9.28 21.87 -12.40
N ASP A 77 -9.11 23.00 -11.73
CA ASP A 77 -8.87 24.31 -12.36
C ASP A 77 -7.54 24.34 -13.12
N PHE A 78 -6.49 23.75 -12.54
CA PHE A 78 -5.21 23.56 -13.20
C PHE A 78 -5.36 22.66 -14.44
N ALA A 79 -6.04 21.52 -14.30
CA ALA A 79 -6.25 20.59 -15.41
C ALA A 79 -7.01 21.25 -16.57
N LYS A 80 -8.03 22.08 -16.27
CA LYS A 80 -8.74 22.87 -17.29
C LYS A 80 -7.84 23.88 -17.97
N ARG A 81 -7.08 24.64 -17.19
CA ARG A 81 -6.18 25.68 -17.71
C ARG A 81 -5.12 25.11 -18.64
N MET A 82 -4.62 23.92 -18.32
CA MET A 82 -3.54 23.24 -19.06
C MET A 82 -4.04 22.23 -20.09
N ASP A 83 -5.37 22.14 -20.33
CA ASP A 83 -6.00 21.16 -21.23
C ASP A 83 -5.58 19.70 -20.93
N MET A 84 -5.62 19.32 -19.65
CA MET A 84 -5.20 18.02 -19.13
C MET A 84 -6.37 17.22 -18.57
N ALA A 85 -6.22 15.90 -18.55
CA ALA A 85 -7.21 14.99 -17.96
C ALA A 85 -6.73 14.43 -16.60
N VAL A 86 -7.64 14.43 -15.61
CA VAL A 86 -7.44 13.80 -14.30
C VAL A 86 -7.72 12.29 -14.43
N VAL A 87 -6.72 11.55 -14.90
CA VAL A 87 -6.85 10.14 -15.29
C VAL A 87 -7.40 9.19 -14.21
N ASN A 88 -7.17 9.49 -12.92
CA ASN A 88 -7.67 8.68 -11.81
C ASN A 88 -9.21 8.65 -11.71
N THR A 89 -9.90 9.63 -12.29
CA THR A 89 -11.38 9.73 -12.28
C THR A 89 -12.07 8.84 -13.32
N TYR A 90 -11.30 8.20 -14.20
CA TYR A 90 -11.81 7.35 -15.29
C TYR A 90 -11.95 5.87 -14.89
N PHE A 91 -11.55 5.49 -13.67
CA PHE A 91 -11.54 4.10 -13.21
C PHE A 91 -12.68 3.80 -12.21
N GLN A 92 -13.70 3.03 -12.63
CA GLN A 92 -14.82 2.62 -11.79
C GLN A 92 -14.41 1.56 -10.75
N LYS A 93 -14.73 1.80 -9.46
CA LYS A 93 -14.61 0.79 -8.39
C LYS A 93 -15.97 0.16 -8.11
N LYS A 94 -16.03 -1.17 -8.02
CA LYS A 94 -17.27 -1.94 -7.77
C LYS A 94 -17.56 -2.06 -6.27
N GLU A 95 -18.81 -1.87 -5.87
CA GLU A 95 -19.28 -1.86 -4.47
C GLU A 95 -19.86 -3.19 -3.96
N GLU A 96 -19.86 -4.25 -4.74
CA GLU A 96 -20.66 -5.44 -4.46
C GLU A 96 -19.80 -6.69 -4.25
N HIS A 97 -20.27 -7.59 -3.38
CA HIS A 97 -19.88 -9.00 -3.19
C HIS A 97 -19.25 -9.31 -1.82
N ARG A 98 -20.14 -9.42 -0.83
CA ARG A 98 -19.92 -10.20 0.39
C ARG A 98 -20.11 -11.68 0.05
N VAL A 99 -19.05 -12.47 -0.05
CA VAL A 99 -19.15 -13.95 -0.03
C VAL A 99 -18.04 -14.55 0.84
N THR A 100 -18.41 -15.59 1.58
CA THR A 100 -17.59 -16.32 2.54
C THR A 100 -17.12 -17.65 1.93
N TYR A 101 -15.82 -17.87 2.09
CA TYR A 101 -14.95 -18.96 1.63
C TYR A 101 -15.16 -20.31 2.36
N LYS A 102 -14.69 -21.43 1.77
CA LYS A 102 -14.71 -22.82 2.31
C LYS A 102 -13.59 -23.66 1.71
N SER A 103 -13.06 -24.66 2.47
CA SER A 103 -11.73 -25.19 2.17
C SER A 103 -11.37 -26.73 2.12
N GLY A 104 -10.68 -27.22 1.06
CA GLY A 104 -9.95 -28.52 0.86
C GLY A 104 -8.41 -28.60 1.09
N GLU A 105 -8.03 -29.24 2.21
CA GLU A 105 -6.79 -29.99 2.57
C GLU A 105 -5.35 -29.48 2.27
N GLU A 106 -4.76 -28.70 3.20
CA GLU A 106 -3.33 -28.85 3.57
C GLU A 106 -3.17 -28.64 5.10
N GLU A 107 -2.69 -29.66 5.82
CA GLU A 107 -2.50 -29.66 7.28
C GLU A 107 -1.25 -28.86 7.73
N VAL A 108 -1.24 -28.29 8.94
CA VAL A 108 -0.02 -27.75 9.61
C VAL A 108 0.64 -28.83 10.46
N LYS A 109 1.12 -29.90 9.82
CA LYS A 109 1.81 -30.98 10.55
C LYS A 109 3.22 -30.63 11.04
N ASP A 110 3.77 -29.46 10.68
CA ASP A 110 5.18 -29.19 10.89
C ASP A 110 5.47 -28.26 12.08
N ARG A 111 5.85 -28.89 13.22
CA ARG A 111 6.41 -28.19 14.39
C ARG A 111 7.64 -27.34 14.03
N ASP A 112 8.38 -27.71 12.99
CA ASP A 112 9.54 -26.93 12.52
C ASP A 112 9.11 -25.63 11.87
N GLU A 113 7.98 -25.56 11.17
CA GLU A 113 7.43 -24.30 10.64
C GLU A 113 7.12 -23.34 11.78
N VAL A 114 6.44 -23.83 12.83
CA VAL A 114 6.13 -23.05 14.04
C VAL A 114 7.42 -22.61 14.75
N ARG A 115 8.37 -23.51 14.95
CA ARG A 115 9.66 -23.20 15.60
C ARG A 115 10.44 -22.15 14.81
N LYS A 116 10.54 -22.30 13.49
CA LYS A 116 11.18 -21.33 12.60
C LYS A 116 10.46 -19.99 12.67
N ALA A 117 9.14 -19.97 12.60
CA ALA A 117 8.35 -18.74 12.66
C ALA A 117 8.52 -18.01 14.00
N LEU A 118 8.47 -18.74 15.13
CA LEU A 118 8.66 -18.19 16.47
C LEU A 118 10.07 -17.60 16.64
N LYS A 119 11.10 -18.30 16.15
CA LYS A 119 12.50 -17.84 16.22
C LYS A 119 12.72 -16.49 15.54
N ARG A 120 12.08 -16.20 14.40
CA ARG A 120 12.22 -14.87 13.75
C ARG A 120 11.29 -13.80 14.28
N MET A 121 10.45 -14.07 15.30
CA MET A 121 9.70 -12.98 15.95
C MET A 121 10.67 -12.15 16.80
N LYS A 122 10.54 -10.82 16.73
CA LYS A 122 11.41 -9.91 17.50
C LYS A 122 10.86 -9.75 18.92
N SER A 123 11.75 -9.77 19.90
CA SER A 123 11.42 -9.46 21.29
C SER A 123 11.28 -7.95 21.53
N GLY A 124 10.67 -7.56 22.64
CA GLY A 124 10.43 -6.17 23.03
C GLY A 124 9.43 -5.45 22.14
N LYS A 125 8.43 -6.17 21.62
CA LYS A 125 7.36 -5.60 20.79
C LYS A 125 6.11 -5.36 21.63
N ALA A 126 5.39 -4.30 21.31
CA ALA A 126 4.13 -3.97 21.95
C ALA A 126 3.12 -5.12 21.81
N VAL A 127 2.40 -5.41 22.88
CA VAL A 127 1.39 -6.46 22.96
C VAL A 127 0.13 -6.08 22.20
N GLY A 128 -0.64 -7.11 21.82
CA GLY A 128 -1.98 -6.94 21.28
C GLY A 128 -3.02 -6.85 22.41
N PRO A 129 -4.32 -6.93 22.08
CA PRO A 129 -5.41 -6.88 23.06
C PRO A 129 -5.41 -8.01 24.10
N ASP A 130 -4.64 -9.07 23.87
CA ASP A 130 -4.52 -10.22 24.78
C ASP A 130 -3.47 -10.02 25.88
N ASP A 131 -2.69 -8.94 25.81
CA ASP A 131 -1.57 -8.64 26.71
C ASP A 131 -0.52 -9.77 26.82
N ILE A 132 -0.46 -10.65 25.81
CA ILE A 132 0.53 -11.75 25.76
C ILE A 132 1.74 -11.32 24.94
N PRO A 133 2.91 -11.10 25.57
CA PRO A 133 4.14 -10.80 24.85
C PRO A 133 4.72 -12.05 24.19
N VAL A 134 5.47 -11.87 23.10
CA VAL A 134 6.06 -13.01 22.37
C VAL A 134 7.07 -13.81 23.21
N GLU A 135 7.65 -13.15 24.21
CA GLU A 135 8.57 -13.72 25.19
C GLU A 135 7.96 -14.90 25.92
N VAL A 136 6.65 -14.89 26.22
CA VAL A 136 5.97 -16.03 26.85
C VAL A 136 6.16 -17.29 25.99
N TRP A 137 5.87 -17.18 24.69
CA TRP A 137 6.01 -18.29 23.75
C TRP A 137 7.47 -18.73 23.58
N LYS A 138 8.42 -17.78 23.60
CA LYS A 138 9.84 -18.11 23.49
C LYS A 138 10.39 -18.80 24.75
N CYS A 139 9.97 -18.37 25.94
CA CYS A 139 10.42 -18.92 27.22
C CYS A 139 9.85 -20.32 27.47
N LEU A 140 8.64 -20.60 27.01
CA LEU A 140 8.01 -21.92 27.12
C LEU A 140 8.65 -22.99 26.22
N GLY A 141 9.50 -22.60 25.26
CA GLY A 141 10.28 -23.53 24.44
C GLY A 141 9.40 -24.54 23.68
N GLU A 142 9.73 -25.82 23.78
CA GLU A 142 9.00 -26.87 23.07
C GLU A 142 7.53 -26.97 23.47
N ALA A 143 7.18 -26.72 24.73
CA ALA A 143 5.78 -26.74 25.16
C ALA A 143 4.93 -25.70 24.40
N ALA A 144 5.49 -24.52 24.12
CA ALA A 144 4.83 -23.53 23.27
C ALA A 144 4.72 -23.99 21.82
N VAL A 145 5.77 -24.61 21.26
CA VAL A 145 5.73 -25.15 19.90
C VAL A 145 4.62 -26.20 19.78
N GLU A 146 4.50 -27.12 20.75
CA GLU A 146 3.45 -28.13 20.77
C GLU A 146 2.06 -27.52 20.83
N PHE A 147 1.84 -26.61 21.78
CA PHE A 147 0.56 -25.93 21.96
C PHE A 147 0.16 -25.13 20.71
N LEU A 148 1.06 -24.29 20.19
CA LEU A 148 0.80 -23.44 19.03
C LEU A 148 0.57 -24.27 17.76
N THR A 149 1.32 -25.36 17.58
CA THR A 149 1.09 -26.30 16.47
C THR A 149 -0.31 -26.91 16.56
N SER A 150 -0.73 -27.36 17.75
CA SER A 150 -2.08 -27.90 17.95
C SER A 150 -3.16 -26.85 17.68
N LEU A 151 -2.96 -25.61 18.13
CA LEU A 151 -3.87 -24.50 17.89
C LEU A 151 -4.02 -24.21 16.39
N PHE A 152 -2.90 -24.07 15.68
CA PHE A 152 -2.88 -23.77 14.25
C PHE A 152 -3.49 -24.87 13.39
N ASN A 153 -3.24 -26.14 13.74
CA ASN A 153 -3.93 -27.27 13.09
C ASN A 153 -5.43 -27.19 13.29
N ARG A 154 -5.88 -26.91 14.51
CA ARG A 154 -7.31 -26.77 14.80
C ARG A 154 -7.93 -25.61 14.01
N VAL A 155 -7.23 -24.49 13.84
CA VAL A 155 -7.69 -23.36 13.01
C VAL A 155 -7.85 -23.80 11.56
N LEU A 156 -6.91 -24.57 11.02
CA LEU A 156 -7.01 -25.09 9.65
C LEU A 156 -8.10 -26.13 9.46
N GLU A 157 -8.23 -27.07 10.39
CA GLU A 157 -9.23 -28.14 10.36
C GLU A 157 -10.63 -27.57 10.48
N SER A 158 -10.83 -26.62 11.39
CA SER A 158 -12.14 -26.01 11.64
C SER A 158 -12.50 -24.85 10.71
N GLU A 159 -11.52 -24.34 9.95
CA GLU A 159 -11.62 -23.12 9.14
C GLU A 159 -12.07 -21.89 9.93
N ARG A 160 -11.86 -21.92 11.25
CA ARG A 160 -12.28 -20.87 12.18
C ARG A 160 -11.10 -20.40 12.97
N MET A 161 -10.76 -19.12 12.77
CA MET A 161 -9.83 -18.42 13.64
C MET A 161 -10.50 -18.06 14.97
N PRO A 162 -9.73 -17.94 16.07
CA PRO A 162 -10.24 -17.39 17.33
C PRO A 162 -10.85 -16.00 17.13
N GLU A 163 -11.96 -15.72 17.79
CA GLU A 163 -12.63 -14.41 17.67
C GLU A 163 -11.78 -13.29 18.26
N GLU A 164 -10.93 -13.61 19.24
CA GLU A 164 -9.95 -12.71 19.85
C GLU A 164 -8.94 -12.18 18.81
N TRP A 165 -8.61 -12.97 17.78
CA TRP A 165 -7.71 -12.53 16.71
C TRP A 165 -8.35 -11.50 15.78
N ARG A 166 -9.67 -11.35 15.80
CA ARG A 166 -10.36 -10.31 15.02
C ARG A 166 -10.27 -8.93 15.69
N ILE A 167 -9.81 -8.87 16.93
CA ILE A 167 -9.69 -7.64 17.72
C ILE A 167 -8.26 -7.11 17.59
N SER A 168 -8.13 -5.80 17.42
CA SER A 168 -6.83 -5.12 17.41
C SER A 168 -6.94 -3.76 18.10
N VAL A 169 -5.84 -3.31 18.72
CA VAL A 169 -5.76 -1.94 19.27
C VAL A 169 -5.21 -1.03 18.18
N LEU A 170 -5.94 0.05 17.88
CA LEU A 170 -5.47 1.10 16.98
C LEU A 170 -4.66 2.14 17.78
N VAL A 171 -3.39 2.29 17.42
CA VAL A 171 -2.51 3.31 17.98
C VAL A 171 -2.19 4.33 16.90
N PRO A 172 -2.71 5.57 16.99
CA PRO A 172 -2.36 6.63 16.06
C PRO A 172 -0.94 7.15 16.37
N ILE A 173 -0.05 7.12 15.37
CA ILE A 173 1.29 7.69 15.49
C ILE A 173 1.40 8.93 14.63
N PHE A 174 1.68 10.08 15.25
CA PHE A 174 1.85 11.33 14.53
C PHE A 174 3.04 11.24 13.57
N LYS A 175 2.85 11.68 12.31
CA LYS A 175 3.89 11.64 11.26
C LYS A 175 4.98 12.70 11.46
N ASN A 176 4.93 13.47 12.55
CA ASN A 176 5.84 14.60 12.83
C ASN A 176 5.81 15.67 11.73
N LYS A 177 4.65 15.88 11.09
CA LYS A 177 4.43 16.89 10.05
C LYS A 177 2.97 17.33 10.03
N GLY A 178 2.74 18.63 9.83
CA GLY A 178 1.41 19.25 9.75
C GLY A 178 0.77 19.49 11.11
N ASP A 179 -0.51 19.86 11.11
CA ASP A 179 -1.30 20.08 12.33
C ASP A 179 -1.56 18.77 13.09
N VAL A 180 -1.35 18.82 14.41
CA VAL A 180 -1.60 17.72 15.35
C VAL A 180 -3.09 17.43 15.56
N GLN A 181 -3.99 18.35 15.22
CA GLN A 181 -5.43 18.13 15.30
C GLN A 181 -5.99 17.43 14.04
N SER A 182 -5.22 17.36 12.96
CA SER A 182 -5.66 16.73 11.72
C SER A 182 -5.41 15.22 11.73
N CYS A 183 -6.48 14.42 11.67
CA CYS A 183 -6.41 12.96 11.70
C CYS A 183 -5.58 12.36 10.54
N SER A 184 -5.50 13.03 9.38
CA SER A 184 -4.71 12.55 8.24
C SER A 184 -3.19 12.57 8.47
N ASN A 185 -2.74 13.36 9.45
CA ASN A 185 -1.33 13.46 9.85
C ASN A 185 -0.89 12.35 10.81
N TYR A 186 -1.78 11.41 11.13
CA TYR A 186 -1.46 10.21 11.90
C TYR A 186 -1.32 9.00 10.98
N ARG A 187 -0.41 8.10 11.33
CA ARG A 187 -0.31 6.76 10.80
C ARG A 187 -0.94 5.83 11.82
N GLU A 188 -2.03 5.20 11.45
CA GLU A 188 -2.66 4.17 12.28
C GLU A 188 -1.79 2.91 12.30
N ILE A 189 -1.45 2.43 13.50
CA ILE A 189 -0.81 1.14 13.70
C ILE A 189 -1.79 0.22 14.41
N LYS A 190 -2.08 -0.92 13.78
CA LYS A 190 -2.88 -2.00 14.38
C LYS A 190 -1.98 -2.92 15.20
N LEU A 191 -2.16 -2.93 16.51
CA LEU A 191 -1.55 -3.91 17.40
C LEU A 191 -2.45 -5.14 17.46
N MET A 192 -1.97 -6.21 16.82
CA MET A 192 -2.61 -7.53 16.83
C MET A 192 -1.92 -8.46 17.83
N SER A 193 -2.64 -9.51 18.28
CA SER A 193 -2.08 -10.59 19.09
C SER A 193 -0.81 -11.16 18.46
N HIS A 194 0.18 -11.49 19.30
CA HIS A 194 1.40 -12.15 18.85
C HIS A 194 1.13 -13.54 18.25
N THR A 195 0.10 -14.24 18.72
CA THR A 195 -0.27 -15.55 18.19
C THR A 195 -0.86 -15.46 16.78
N MET A 196 -1.69 -14.44 16.51
CA MET A 196 -2.17 -14.11 15.16
C MET A 196 -1.02 -13.75 14.22
N LYS A 197 -0.11 -12.88 14.64
CA LYS A 197 1.08 -12.51 13.83
C LYS A 197 1.96 -13.72 13.52
N LEU A 198 2.06 -14.66 14.46
CA LEU A 198 2.79 -15.90 14.25
C LEU A 198 2.11 -16.79 13.21
N TRP A 199 0.78 -16.90 13.27
CA TRP A 199 -0.04 -17.59 12.27
C TRP A 199 0.13 -16.98 10.87
N GLU A 200 -0.02 -15.66 10.73
CA GLU A 200 0.17 -14.94 9.46
C GLU A 200 1.55 -15.20 8.85
N ARG A 201 2.60 -15.29 9.67
CA ARG A 201 3.96 -15.59 9.19
C ARG A 201 4.10 -17.01 8.65
N ILE A 202 3.38 -17.98 9.22
CA ILE A 202 3.37 -19.35 8.70
C ILE A 202 2.65 -19.37 7.35
N VAL A 203 1.49 -18.71 7.26
CA VAL A 203 0.73 -18.58 6.01
C VAL A 203 1.56 -17.86 4.93
N GLU A 204 2.21 -16.75 5.26
CA GLU A 204 3.09 -16.02 4.34
C GLU A 204 4.25 -16.89 3.85
N ALA A 205 4.89 -17.65 4.74
CA ALA A 205 5.98 -18.53 4.37
C ALA A 205 5.54 -19.67 3.43
N ARG A 206 4.29 -20.14 3.54
CA ARG A 206 3.70 -21.12 2.61
C ARG A 206 3.37 -20.48 1.27
N LEU A 207 2.69 -19.33 1.27
CA LEU A 207 2.36 -18.59 0.05
C LEU A 207 3.61 -18.23 -0.76
N ARG A 208 4.70 -17.87 -0.11
CA ARG A 208 6.01 -17.59 -0.74
C ARG A 208 6.58 -18.75 -1.54
N LYS A 209 6.23 -20.00 -1.22
CA LYS A 209 6.70 -21.18 -1.96
C LYS A 209 5.93 -21.39 -3.26
N VAL A 210 4.72 -20.82 -3.36
CA VAL A 210 3.79 -21.03 -4.47
C VAL A 210 3.76 -19.83 -5.40
N VAL A 211 3.76 -18.62 -4.83
CA VAL A 211 3.65 -17.38 -5.60
C VAL A 211 5.02 -16.93 -6.10
N GLU A 212 5.17 -16.88 -7.43
CA GLU A 212 6.32 -16.25 -8.07
C GLU A 212 6.14 -14.73 -8.09
N ILE A 213 7.13 -14.01 -7.56
CA ILE A 213 7.13 -12.55 -7.52
C ILE A 213 8.21 -12.05 -8.47
N CYS A 214 7.81 -11.08 -9.31
CA CYS A 214 8.67 -10.38 -10.26
C CYS A 214 10.04 -10.00 -9.66
N GLU A 215 11.13 -10.27 -10.38
CA GLU A 215 12.49 -9.97 -9.93
C GLU A 215 12.75 -8.47 -9.74
N GLN A 216 11.97 -7.62 -10.39
CA GLN A 216 12.06 -6.17 -10.24
C GLN A 216 11.30 -5.65 -9.00
N GLN A 217 10.66 -6.54 -8.22
CA GLN A 217 10.11 -6.17 -6.91
C GLN A 217 11.23 -6.12 -5.86
N TYR A 218 11.38 -4.96 -5.22
CA TYR A 218 12.36 -4.73 -4.15
C TYR A 218 11.70 -4.65 -2.76
N GLY A 219 10.50 -4.06 -2.69
CA GLY A 219 9.74 -3.93 -1.46
C GLY A 219 9.34 -5.29 -0.90
N PHE A 220 9.49 -5.46 0.41
CA PHE A 220 9.13 -6.69 1.15
C PHE A 220 9.80 -7.97 0.63
N MET A 221 10.88 -7.88 -0.15
CA MET A 221 11.62 -9.04 -0.64
C MET A 221 12.84 -9.32 0.25
N PRO A 222 13.11 -10.59 0.60
CA PRO A 222 14.31 -10.92 1.35
C PRO A 222 15.56 -10.56 0.53
N ARG A 223 16.59 -10.02 1.21
CA ARG A 223 17.89 -9.65 0.61
C ARG A 223 17.82 -8.57 -0.47
N LYS A 224 16.71 -7.83 -0.56
CA LYS A 224 16.59 -6.60 -1.35
C LYS A 224 16.28 -5.43 -0.43
N SER A 225 16.79 -4.28 -0.80
CA SER A 225 16.66 -3.02 -0.07
C SER A 225 16.28 -1.90 -1.01
N THR A 226 15.85 -0.77 -0.44
CA THR A 226 15.62 0.46 -1.22
C THR A 226 16.90 0.94 -1.90
N THR A 227 18.06 0.68 -1.30
CA THR A 227 19.37 1.02 -1.88
C THR A 227 19.63 0.29 -3.19
N ASP A 228 19.21 -0.97 -3.30
CA ASP A 228 19.38 -1.75 -4.54
C ASP A 228 18.53 -1.16 -5.68
N ALA A 229 17.29 -0.76 -5.38
CA ALA A 229 16.41 -0.09 -6.34
C ALA A 229 16.99 1.25 -6.81
N ILE A 230 17.50 2.06 -5.86
CA ILE A 230 18.16 3.34 -6.16
C ILE A 230 19.41 3.12 -7.02
N PHE A 231 20.21 2.10 -6.71
CA PHE A 231 21.40 1.77 -7.47
C PHE A 231 21.08 1.35 -8.91
N ALA A 232 20.07 0.51 -9.11
CA ALA A 232 19.60 0.13 -10.44
C ALA A 232 19.15 1.36 -11.26
N LEU A 233 18.42 2.28 -10.63
CA LEU A 233 18.02 3.54 -11.27
C LEU A 233 19.23 4.42 -11.64
N ARG A 234 20.24 4.50 -10.76
CA ARG A 234 21.49 5.24 -11.02
C ARG A 234 22.25 4.69 -12.23
N ILE A 235 22.38 3.37 -12.35
CA ILE A 235 23.02 2.74 -13.52
C ILE A 235 22.27 3.09 -14.80
N LEU A 236 20.94 3.06 -14.78
CA LEU A 236 20.13 3.45 -15.94
C LEU A 236 20.38 4.91 -16.32
N LEU A 237 20.38 5.83 -15.35
CA LEU A 237 20.68 7.25 -15.56
C LEU A 237 22.06 7.46 -16.18
N GLU A 238 23.10 6.81 -15.64
CA GLU A 238 24.47 6.91 -16.15
C GLU A 238 24.59 6.39 -17.59
N LYS A 239 24.01 5.21 -17.88
CA LYS A 239 24.07 4.60 -19.21
C LYS A 239 23.39 5.46 -20.29
N TYR A 240 22.25 6.06 -19.96
CA TYR A 240 21.54 6.94 -20.89
C TYR A 240 22.28 8.27 -21.10
N ARG A 241 22.85 8.83 -20.03
CA ARG A 241 23.71 10.01 -20.10
C ARG A 241 24.93 9.78 -20.99
N ASP A 242 25.64 8.67 -20.81
CA ASP A 242 26.83 8.33 -21.59
C ASP A 242 26.50 8.07 -23.07
N GLY A 243 25.31 7.53 -23.34
CA GLY A 243 24.80 7.34 -24.69
C GLY A 243 24.20 8.59 -25.34
N GLN A 244 24.18 9.74 -24.64
CA GLN A 244 23.49 10.97 -25.04
C GLN A 244 22.03 10.73 -25.44
N ARG A 245 21.34 9.84 -24.70
CA ARG A 245 19.93 9.51 -24.90
C ARG A 245 19.11 10.03 -23.73
N GLU A 246 17.92 10.52 -24.04
CA GLU A 246 16.97 10.93 -23.02
C GLU A 246 16.37 9.72 -22.31
N LEU A 247 16.32 9.78 -20.97
CA LEU A 247 15.65 8.81 -20.12
C LEU A 247 14.47 9.50 -19.45
N HIS A 248 13.26 8.98 -19.68
CA HIS A 248 12.05 9.43 -19.01
C HIS A 248 11.67 8.42 -17.92
N CYS A 249 11.48 8.89 -16.69
CA CYS A 249 11.08 8.06 -15.55
C CYS A 249 9.67 8.43 -15.11
N VAL A 250 8.78 7.44 -14.96
CA VAL A 250 7.42 7.61 -14.44
C VAL A 250 7.35 7.00 -13.05
N PHE A 251 7.00 7.81 -12.05
CA PHE A 251 6.76 7.37 -10.69
C PHE A 251 5.25 7.28 -10.44
N VAL A 252 4.79 6.11 -9.99
CA VAL A 252 3.38 5.86 -9.68
C VAL A 252 3.27 5.52 -8.21
N ASP A 253 2.47 6.28 -7.47
CA ASP A 253 2.12 5.98 -6.08
C ASP A 253 0.63 5.68 -5.95
N LEU A 254 0.31 4.67 -5.14
CA LEU A 254 -1.06 4.20 -4.94
C LEU A 254 -1.60 4.72 -3.61
N GLU A 255 -2.58 5.62 -3.68
CA GLU A 255 -3.24 6.15 -2.48
C GLU A 255 -3.88 4.99 -1.68
N LYS A 256 -3.52 4.86 -0.39
CA LYS A 256 -4.07 3.86 0.54
C LYS A 256 -4.08 2.44 -0.03
N ALA A 257 -2.95 2.01 -0.61
CA ALA A 257 -2.83 0.73 -1.31
C ALA A 257 -3.41 -0.48 -0.54
N TYR A 258 -3.17 -0.59 0.78
CA TYR A 258 -3.68 -1.70 1.60
C TYR A 258 -5.20 -1.65 1.81
N ASP A 259 -5.78 -0.46 1.99
CA ASP A 259 -7.21 -0.30 2.28
C ASP A 259 -8.06 -0.47 1.02
N ARG A 260 -7.47 -0.27 -0.16
CA ARG A 260 -8.17 -0.20 -1.45
C ARG A 260 -8.00 -1.45 -2.33
N VAL A 261 -7.35 -2.51 -1.84
CA VAL A 261 -7.22 -3.77 -2.60
C VAL A 261 -8.59 -4.43 -2.77
N PRO A 262 -9.07 -4.65 -4.00
CA PRO A 262 -10.28 -5.44 -4.24
C PRO A 262 -10.01 -6.90 -3.86
N ARG A 263 -10.78 -7.43 -2.90
CA ARG A 263 -10.56 -8.80 -2.38
C ARG A 263 -10.72 -9.87 -3.46
N GLU A 264 -11.68 -9.70 -4.37
CA GLU A 264 -11.91 -10.64 -5.48
C GLU A 264 -10.73 -10.72 -6.45
N GLU A 265 -10.12 -9.57 -6.75
CA GLU A 265 -8.93 -9.53 -7.60
C GLU A 265 -7.74 -10.18 -6.90
N LEU A 266 -7.61 -9.99 -5.58
CA LEU A 266 -6.59 -10.67 -4.80
C LEU A 266 -6.76 -12.20 -4.89
N TRP A 267 -7.98 -12.71 -4.69
CA TRP A 267 -8.27 -14.14 -4.82
C TRP A 267 -8.02 -14.65 -6.24
N TYR A 268 -8.44 -13.92 -7.25
CA TYR A 268 -8.15 -14.24 -8.65
C TYR A 268 -6.64 -14.33 -8.92
N CYS A 269 -5.86 -13.36 -8.43
CA CYS A 269 -4.41 -13.36 -8.55
C CYS A 269 -3.77 -14.55 -7.83
N MET A 270 -4.27 -14.92 -6.65
CA MET A 270 -3.81 -16.09 -5.90
C MET A 270 -4.05 -17.39 -6.69
N ARG A 271 -5.26 -17.61 -7.21
CA ARG A 271 -5.57 -18.76 -8.08
C ARG A 271 -4.67 -18.84 -9.29
N LYS A 272 -4.49 -17.71 -9.99
CA LYS A 272 -3.62 -17.63 -11.16
C LYS A 272 -2.16 -17.94 -10.83
N SER A 273 -1.73 -17.64 -9.61
CA SER A 273 -0.39 -17.93 -9.11
C SER A 273 -0.23 -19.35 -8.58
N GLY A 274 -1.23 -20.22 -8.75
CA GLY A 274 -1.18 -21.62 -8.32
C GLY A 274 -1.43 -21.85 -6.83
N VAL A 275 -1.89 -20.82 -6.10
CA VAL A 275 -2.36 -21.00 -4.72
C VAL A 275 -3.62 -21.84 -4.78
N VAL A 276 -3.51 -23.07 -4.27
CA VAL A 276 -4.64 -23.99 -4.19
C VAL A 276 -5.64 -23.36 -3.23
N GLU A 277 -6.82 -23.10 -3.76
CA GLU A 277 -7.96 -22.82 -2.91
C GLU A 277 -8.29 -24.14 -2.24
N LYS A 278 -7.89 -24.19 -0.97
CA LYS A 278 -8.57 -25.02 0.01
C LYS A 278 -10.01 -24.55 -0.22
#